data_AF-A0A959J0E7-F1
#
_entry.id   AF-A0A959J0E7-F1
#
_cell.length_a   1.000
_cell.length_b   1.000
_cell.length_c   1.000
_cell.angle_alpha   90.00
_cell.angle_beta   90.00
_cell.angle_gamma   90.00
#
_symmetry.space_group_name_H-M   'P 1'
#
loop_
_entity.id
_entity.type
_entity.pdbx_description
1 polymer ?
#
loop_
_entity_poly.entity_id
_entity_poly.type
_entity_poly.pdbx_seq_one_letter_code
_entity_poly.pdbx_strand_id
1 'polypeptide(L)'
;MFSKAVFDQKLIHFLADLQKKKYTTQDLYGDALQNFRKNWDREAKDWSAMIDQALTSKISNRLWRGVDYFPKEMMMHFASRYPHLVREVFDDLFDEQKDITGRVGRFEFHCDQLLGMLTEDEPTITWRSHYHNAFVASIYLTFMYPERYTFFAPEMFCEAMALLGARKEIKDIPVENYFTIMRTMNKLIHDQAPQSSKLTPPFAALEFLYWLTETQAI
;
A
#
# COMPACT_ATOMS: atom_id res chain seq x y z
N MET A 1 1.06 16.07 15.08
CA MET A 1 2.13 15.37 15.83
C MET A 1 1.49 14.78 17.08
N PHE A 2 1.60 13.45 17.26
CA PHE A 2 1.01 12.71 18.39
C PHE A 2 1.93 12.75 19.62
N SER A 3 1.43 12.33 20.79
CA SER A 3 2.22 12.35 22.02
C SER A 3 3.19 11.18 22.08
N LYS A 4 4.51 11.46 22.14
CA LYS A 4 5.53 10.40 22.25
C LYS A 4 5.34 9.52 23.50
N ALA A 5 5.00 10.13 24.63
CA ALA A 5 4.76 9.39 25.87
C ALA A 5 3.59 8.41 25.73
N VAL A 6 2.50 8.84 25.07
CA VAL A 6 1.35 7.96 24.81
C VAL A 6 1.73 6.86 23.82
N PHE A 7 2.50 7.19 22.78
CA PHE A 7 3.01 6.22 21.81
C PHE A 7 3.87 5.13 22.48
N ASP A 8 4.86 5.52 23.28
CA ASP A 8 5.75 4.57 23.96
C ASP A 8 4.94 3.64 24.90
N GLN A 9 3.96 4.19 25.62
CA GLN A 9 3.05 3.41 26.47
C GLN A 9 2.23 2.39 25.65
N LYS A 10 1.61 2.84 24.55
CA LYS A 10 0.80 1.98 23.68
C LYS A 10 1.65 0.91 23.00
N LEU A 11 2.90 1.23 22.64
CA LEU A 11 3.85 0.31 22.03
C LEU A 11 4.18 -0.87 22.95
N ILE A 12 4.34 -0.64 24.26
CA ILE A 12 4.57 -1.73 25.23
C ILE A 12 3.42 -2.74 25.22
N HIS A 13 2.17 -2.25 25.25
CA HIS A 13 0.99 -3.12 25.23
C HIS A 13 0.88 -3.86 23.89
N PHE A 14 1.10 -3.15 22.78
CA PHE A 14 1.11 -3.75 21.45
C PHE A 14 2.10 -4.91 21.36
N LEU A 15 3.34 -4.72 21.79
CA LEU A 15 4.37 -5.76 21.72
C LEU A 15 4.02 -6.97 22.59
N ALA A 16 3.35 -6.77 23.74
CA ALA A 16 2.87 -7.87 24.57
C ALA A 16 1.73 -8.66 23.92
N ASP A 17 0.80 -7.99 23.24
CA ASP A 17 -0.31 -8.63 22.55
C ASP A 17 0.10 -9.28 21.23
N LEU A 18 1.09 -8.72 20.55
CA LEU A 18 1.64 -9.28 19.31
C LEU A 18 2.17 -10.70 19.52
N GLN A 19 2.76 -11.00 20.68
CA GLN A 19 3.24 -12.35 21.02
C GLN A 19 2.11 -13.39 21.09
N LYS A 20 0.86 -12.95 21.27
CA LYS A 20 -0.34 -13.80 21.34
C LYS A 20 -1.06 -13.89 19.99
N LYS A 21 -0.72 -13.03 19.04
CA LYS A 21 -1.40 -12.98 17.73
C LYS A 21 -1.05 -14.21 16.91
N LYS A 22 -2.08 -14.85 16.33
CA LYS A 22 -1.91 -16.01 15.45
C LYS A 22 -1.35 -15.62 14.08
N TYR A 23 -1.75 -14.46 13.58
CA TYR A 23 -1.32 -13.93 12.29
C TYR A 23 -1.10 -12.42 12.41
N THR A 24 -0.10 -11.94 11.68
CA THR A 24 0.25 -10.53 11.56
C THR A 24 0.06 -10.07 10.11
N THR A 25 0.10 -8.76 9.88
CA THR A 25 0.20 -8.14 8.55
C THR A 25 1.38 -8.67 7.75
N GLN A 26 2.51 -9.01 8.39
CA GLN A 26 3.63 -9.67 7.73
C GLN A 26 3.25 -11.06 7.20
N ASP A 27 2.47 -11.85 7.95
CA ASP A 27 1.98 -13.16 7.49
C ASP A 27 0.94 -13.02 6.37
N LEU A 28 0.13 -11.97 6.42
CA LEU A 28 -0.90 -11.69 5.41
C LEU A 28 -0.27 -11.22 4.10
N TYR A 29 0.61 -10.22 4.14
CA TYR A 29 1.09 -9.51 2.95
C TYR A 29 2.50 -9.88 2.52
N GLY A 30 3.26 -10.59 3.36
CA GLY A 30 4.66 -10.94 3.08
C GLY A 30 4.84 -11.84 1.86
N ASP A 31 3.91 -12.76 1.60
CA ASP A 31 3.88 -13.60 0.38
C ASP A 31 3.73 -12.73 -0.88
N ALA A 32 2.77 -11.80 -0.87
CA ALA A 32 2.54 -10.89 -1.99
C ALA A 32 3.76 -10.00 -2.26
N LEU A 33 4.37 -9.44 -1.20
CA LEU A 33 5.60 -8.65 -1.31
C LEU A 33 6.75 -9.46 -1.91
N GLN A 34 7.00 -10.66 -1.40
CA GLN A 34 8.07 -11.52 -1.91
C GLN A 34 7.84 -11.93 -3.36
N ASN A 35 6.61 -12.28 -3.70
CA ASN A 35 6.24 -12.68 -5.05
C ASN A 35 6.36 -11.50 -6.04
N PHE A 36 5.94 -10.30 -5.65
CA PHE A 36 6.16 -9.10 -6.45
C PHE A 36 7.64 -8.88 -6.73
N ARG A 37 8.48 -8.86 -5.68
CA ARG A 37 9.92 -8.61 -5.82
C ARG A 37 10.63 -9.67 -6.67
N LYS A 38 10.13 -10.90 -6.68
CA LYS A 38 10.70 -12.00 -7.48
C LYS A 38 10.37 -11.87 -8.97
N ASN A 39 9.15 -11.43 -9.30
CA ASN A 39 8.65 -11.52 -10.67
C ASN A 39 8.54 -10.16 -11.37
N TRP A 40 8.62 -9.03 -10.65
CA TRP A 40 8.54 -7.70 -11.26
C TRP A 40 9.80 -7.38 -12.05
N ASP A 41 9.70 -7.47 -13.38
CA ASP A 41 10.79 -7.19 -14.32
C ASP A 41 10.40 -6.04 -15.26
N ARG A 42 11.10 -4.91 -15.13
CA ARG A 42 10.83 -3.70 -15.95
C ARG A 42 11.15 -3.93 -17.43
N GLU A 43 12.07 -4.83 -17.72
CA GLU A 43 12.50 -5.15 -19.08
C GLU A 43 11.71 -6.30 -19.70
N ALA A 44 10.69 -6.83 -19.00
CA ALA A 44 9.85 -7.89 -19.50
C ALA A 44 9.26 -7.54 -20.87
N LYS A 45 9.21 -8.50 -21.79
CA LYS A 45 8.59 -8.29 -23.12
C LYS A 45 7.07 -8.27 -23.01
N ASP A 46 6.51 -9.23 -22.27
CA ASP A 46 5.09 -9.34 -21.99
C ASP A 46 4.79 -8.79 -20.59
N TRP A 47 4.41 -7.50 -20.55
CA TRP A 47 4.09 -6.83 -19.30
C TRP A 47 2.80 -7.35 -18.66
N SER A 48 1.82 -7.79 -19.46
CA SER A 48 0.57 -8.35 -18.91
C SER A 48 0.86 -9.65 -18.15
N ALA A 49 1.63 -10.56 -18.74
CA ALA A 49 2.05 -11.79 -18.07
C ALA A 49 2.95 -11.53 -16.86
N MET A 50 3.88 -10.57 -16.94
CA MET A 50 4.73 -10.17 -15.82
C MET A 50 3.89 -9.66 -14.64
N ILE A 51 2.91 -8.78 -14.90
CA ILE A 51 2.00 -8.24 -13.88
C ILE A 51 1.15 -9.36 -13.27
N ASP A 52 0.62 -10.27 -14.08
CA ASP A 52 -0.15 -11.41 -13.59
C ASP A 52 0.66 -12.23 -12.58
N GLN A 53 1.90 -12.55 -12.94
CA GLN A 53 2.81 -13.30 -12.09
C GLN A 53 3.17 -12.51 -10.83
N ALA A 54 3.56 -11.24 -10.95
CA ALA A 54 4.00 -10.42 -9.82
C ALA A 54 2.88 -10.16 -8.80
N LEU A 55 1.64 -9.98 -9.24
CA LEU A 55 0.51 -9.66 -8.36
C LEU A 55 -0.23 -10.89 -7.82
N THR A 56 0.21 -12.10 -8.17
CA THR A 56 -0.37 -13.33 -7.61
C THR A 56 0.07 -13.54 -6.16
N SER A 57 -0.89 -13.90 -5.30
CA SER A 57 -0.63 -14.26 -3.91
C SER A 57 -1.49 -15.45 -3.50
N LYS A 58 -0.96 -16.33 -2.64
CA LYS A 58 -1.75 -17.44 -2.10
C LYS A 58 -2.60 -17.02 -0.90
N ILE A 59 -2.25 -15.89 -0.27
CA ILE A 59 -2.82 -15.44 1.00
C ILE A 59 -3.62 -14.14 0.79
N SER A 60 -3.07 -13.19 0.06
CA SER A 60 -3.56 -11.81 -0.03
C SER A 60 -4.17 -11.45 -1.37
N ASN A 61 -4.96 -12.36 -1.96
CA ASN A 61 -5.73 -12.07 -3.18
C ASN A 61 -6.68 -10.87 -3.01
N ARG A 62 -7.10 -10.58 -1.78
CA ARG A 62 -7.95 -9.42 -1.44
C ARG A 62 -7.34 -8.06 -1.78
N LEU A 63 -6.01 -7.96 -1.95
CA LEU A 63 -5.37 -6.72 -2.42
C LEU A 63 -5.79 -6.38 -3.86
N TRP A 64 -6.11 -7.41 -4.64
CA TRP A 64 -6.28 -7.33 -6.09
C TRP A 64 -7.67 -7.71 -6.58
N ARG A 65 -8.50 -8.33 -5.73
CA ARG A 65 -9.82 -8.82 -6.10
C ARG A 65 -10.81 -8.71 -4.93
N GLY A 66 -12.02 -8.23 -5.23
CA GLY A 66 -13.12 -8.12 -4.29
C GLY A 66 -14.48 -8.10 -4.98
N VAL A 67 -15.52 -7.64 -4.28
CA VAL A 67 -16.85 -7.39 -4.87
C VAL A 67 -16.75 -6.11 -5.68
N ASP A 68 -16.91 -6.21 -7.00
CA ASP A 68 -16.75 -5.08 -7.94
C ASP A 68 -15.41 -4.34 -7.77
N TYR A 69 -14.33 -5.09 -7.62
CA TYR A 69 -12.98 -4.57 -7.44
C TYR A 69 -11.98 -5.50 -8.10
N PHE A 70 -11.38 -5.07 -9.22
CA PHE A 70 -10.53 -5.88 -10.09
C PHE A 70 -9.30 -5.09 -10.63
N PRO A 71 -8.50 -4.43 -9.76
CA PRO A 71 -7.35 -3.64 -10.20
C PRO A 71 -6.29 -4.45 -10.95
N LYS A 72 -6.03 -5.72 -10.57
CA LYS A 72 -5.02 -6.54 -11.24
C LYS A 72 -5.43 -6.83 -12.68
N GLU A 73 -6.67 -7.28 -12.87
CA GLU A 73 -7.24 -7.59 -14.18
C GLU A 73 -7.26 -6.34 -15.06
N MET A 74 -7.65 -5.20 -14.50
CA MET A 74 -7.61 -3.91 -15.20
C MET A 74 -6.19 -3.55 -15.68
N MET A 75 -5.20 -3.63 -14.78
CA MET A 75 -3.83 -3.28 -15.13
C MET A 75 -3.23 -4.24 -16.16
N MET A 76 -3.57 -5.53 -16.10
CA MET A 76 -3.22 -6.50 -17.14
C MET A 76 -3.85 -6.15 -18.50
N HIS A 77 -5.10 -5.68 -18.51
CA HIS A 77 -5.77 -5.25 -19.75
C HIS A 77 -5.09 -4.02 -20.34
N PHE A 78 -4.75 -3.02 -19.51
CA PHE A 78 -3.95 -1.88 -19.92
C PHE A 78 -2.59 -2.31 -20.47
N ALA A 79 -1.89 -3.22 -19.78
CA ALA A 79 -0.56 -3.67 -20.20
C ALA A 79 -0.60 -4.49 -21.50
N SER A 80 -1.68 -5.24 -21.74
CA SER A 80 -1.91 -5.98 -22.98
C SER A 80 -2.13 -5.02 -24.16
N ARG A 81 -2.92 -3.97 -23.96
CA ARG A 81 -3.34 -3.04 -25.02
C ARG A 81 -2.33 -1.92 -25.28
N TYR A 82 -1.72 -1.38 -24.22
CA TYR A 82 -0.85 -0.22 -24.22
C TYR A 82 0.44 -0.45 -23.39
N PRO A 83 1.26 -1.48 -23.71
CA PRO A 83 2.40 -1.88 -22.89
C PRO A 83 3.43 -0.76 -22.66
N HIS A 84 3.64 0.12 -23.65
CA HIS A 84 4.59 1.23 -23.53
C HIS A 84 4.09 2.33 -22.57
N LEU A 85 2.80 2.67 -22.64
CA LEU A 85 2.22 3.67 -21.74
C LEU A 85 2.21 3.15 -20.30
N VAL A 86 1.86 1.88 -20.09
CA VAL A 86 1.90 1.29 -18.75
C VAL A 86 3.31 1.32 -18.15
N ARG A 87 4.35 1.05 -18.96
CA ARG A 87 5.75 1.21 -18.52
C ARG A 87 6.03 2.62 -18.03
N GLU A 88 5.70 3.62 -18.83
CA GLU A 88 5.92 5.04 -18.50
C GLU A 88 5.18 5.44 -17.20
N VAL A 89 3.96 4.94 -17.01
CA VAL A 89 3.17 5.17 -15.80
C VAL A 89 3.87 4.61 -14.55
N PHE A 90 4.43 3.40 -14.64
CA PHE A 90 5.17 2.83 -13.52
C PHE A 90 6.56 3.45 -13.33
N ASP A 91 7.24 3.84 -14.40
CA ASP A 91 8.50 4.57 -14.32
C ASP A 91 8.31 5.91 -13.60
N ASP A 92 7.24 6.65 -13.90
CA ASP A 92 6.90 7.88 -13.16
C ASP A 92 6.53 7.59 -11.70
N LEU A 93 5.70 6.57 -11.44
CA LEU A 93 5.32 6.19 -10.07
C LEU A 93 6.55 5.82 -9.22
N PHE A 94 7.55 5.17 -9.82
CA PHE A 94 8.74 4.70 -9.11
C PHE A 94 9.92 5.69 -9.13
N ASP A 95 9.78 6.84 -9.78
CA ASP A 95 10.82 7.88 -9.84
C ASP A 95 10.93 8.65 -8.51
N GLU A 96 11.73 8.13 -7.58
CA GLU A 96 11.90 8.73 -6.25
C GLU A 96 12.59 10.12 -6.24
N GLN A 97 12.99 10.66 -7.40
CA GLN A 97 13.43 12.04 -7.54
C GLN A 97 12.26 13.04 -7.57
N LYS A 98 11.05 12.57 -7.92
CA LYS A 98 9.83 13.36 -7.96
C LYS A 98 9.06 13.25 -6.64
N ASP A 99 8.30 14.29 -6.31
CA ASP A 99 7.50 14.34 -5.10
C ASP A 99 6.43 13.24 -5.11
N ILE A 100 6.18 12.65 -3.94
CA ILE A 100 5.31 11.48 -3.82
C ILE A 100 3.84 11.82 -4.10
N THR A 101 3.40 13.02 -3.72
CA THR A 101 2.03 13.48 -3.95
C THR A 101 1.75 13.58 -5.46
N GLY A 102 2.67 14.18 -6.21
CA GLY A 102 2.61 14.31 -7.65
C GLY A 102 2.71 12.97 -8.38
N ARG A 103 3.56 12.04 -7.91
CA ARG A 103 3.65 10.69 -8.49
C ARG A 103 2.36 9.90 -8.35
N VAL A 104 1.78 9.87 -7.15
CA VAL A 104 0.49 9.19 -6.92
C VAL A 104 -0.61 9.85 -7.74
N GLY A 105 -0.71 11.18 -7.74
CA GLY A 105 -1.71 11.90 -8.52
C GLY A 105 -1.58 11.67 -10.03
N ARG A 106 -0.36 11.67 -10.59
CA ARG A 106 -0.13 11.34 -12.01
C ARG A 106 -0.44 9.89 -12.33
N PHE A 107 -0.13 8.95 -11.43
CA PHE A 107 -0.49 7.55 -11.61
C PHE A 107 -2.01 7.36 -11.73
N GLU A 108 -2.79 7.99 -10.85
CA GLU A 108 -4.26 7.97 -10.93
C GLU A 108 -4.74 8.59 -12.26
N PHE A 109 -4.25 9.78 -12.58
CA PHE A 109 -4.61 10.49 -13.81
C PHE A 109 -4.28 9.69 -15.09
N HIS A 110 -3.11 9.07 -15.16
CA HIS A 110 -2.77 8.25 -16.32
C HIS A 110 -3.62 6.99 -16.41
N CYS A 111 -4.04 6.41 -15.28
CA CYS A 111 -5.00 5.30 -15.30
C CYS A 111 -6.37 5.74 -15.81
N ASP A 112 -6.82 6.95 -15.50
CA ASP A 112 -8.03 7.54 -16.11
C ASP A 112 -7.90 7.66 -17.63
N GLN A 113 -6.74 8.14 -18.11
CA GLN A 113 -6.49 8.27 -19.55
C GLN A 113 -6.47 6.90 -20.24
N LEU A 114 -5.81 5.90 -19.64
CA LEU A 114 -5.79 4.53 -20.16
C LEU A 114 -7.19 3.92 -20.21
N LEU A 115 -8.04 4.18 -19.22
CA LEU A 115 -9.44 3.74 -19.24
C LEU A 115 -10.24 4.41 -20.35
N GLY A 116 -10.04 5.71 -20.57
CA GLY A 116 -10.66 6.47 -21.67
C GLY A 116 -10.28 5.89 -23.03
N MET A 117 -8.97 5.74 -23.29
CA MET A 117 -8.46 5.13 -24.51
C MET A 117 -9.01 3.72 -24.72
N LEU A 118 -9.04 2.90 -23.67
CA LEU A 118 -9.56 1.53 -23.74
C LEU A 118 -11.05 1.51 -24.12
N THR A 119 -11.84 2.42 -23.56
CA THR A 119 -13.28 2.52 -23.83
C THR A 119 -13.55 2.98 -25.26
N GLU A 120 -12.71 3.88 -25.80
CA GLU A 120 -12.78 4.33 -27.19
C GLU A 120 -12.38 3.22 -28.18
N ASP A 121 -11.30 2.49 -27.89
CA ASP A 121 -10.78 1.42 -28.73
C ASP A 121 -11.64 0.15 -28.69
N GLU A 122 -12.28 -0.14 -27.55
CA GLU A 122 -13.08 -1.34 -27.32
C GLU A 122 -14.47 -1.00 -26.75
N PRO A 123 -15.41 -0.47 -27.56
CA PRO A 123 -16.72 -0.01 -27.06
C PRO A 123 -17.61 -1.08 -26.41
N THR A 124 -17.29 -2.36 -26.60
CA THR A 124 -17.97 -3.48 -25.95
C THR A 124 -17.53 -3.70 -24.50
N ILE A 125 -16.40 -3.12 -24.10
CA ILE A 125 -15.92 -3.17 -22.73
C ILE A 125 -16.77 -2.24 -21.85
N THR A 126 -17.23 -2.77 -20.72
CA THR A 126 -18.10 -2.07 -19.78
C THR A 126 -17.42 -1.69 -18.47
N TRP A 127 -16.09 -1.72 -18.43
CA TRP A 127 -15.34 -1.28 -17.25
C TRP A 127 -15.68 0.18 -16.91
N ARG A 128 -16.20 0.40 -15.70
CA ARG A 128 -16.60 1.75 -15.24
C ARG A 128 -15.58 2.42 -14.32
N SER A 129 -14.59 1.66 -13.88
CA SER A 129 -13.55 2.10 -12.96
C SER A 129 -12.26 1.38 -13.31
N HIS A 130 -11.15 2.09 -13.14
CA HIS A 130 -9.84 1.47 -13.21
C HIS A 130 -9.37 0.95 -11.84
N TYR A 131 -10.03 1.32 -10.73
CA TYR A 131 -9.69 0.93 -9.34
C TYR A 131 -8.34 1.43 -8.80
N HIS A 132 -7.53 2.11 -9.60
CA HIS A 132 -6.17 2.52 -9.23
C HIS A 132 -6.12 3.89 -8.53
N ASN A 133 -6.65 3.96 -7.31
CA ASN A 133 -6.53 5.15 -6.45
C ASN A 133 -5.23 5.14 -5.61
N ALA A 134 -5.07 6.12 -4.73
CA ALA A 134 -3.91 6.25 -3.84
C ALA A 134 -3.61 4.99 -3.01
N PHE A 135 -4.62 4.21 -2.61
CA PHE A 135 -4.40 2.94 -1.93
C PHE A 135 -3.72 1.94 -2.86
N VAL A 136 -4.22 1.73 -4.08
CA VAL A 136 -3.59 0.81 -5.04
C VAL A 136 -2.19 1.28 -5.45
N ALA A 137 -2.00 2.58 -5.69
CA ALA A 137 -0.68 3.17 -5.95
C ALA A 137 0.30 2.87 -4.80
N SER A 138 -0.16 2.98 -3.55
CA SER A 138 0.64 2.68 -2.37
C SER A 138 1.04 1.22 -2.25
N ILE A 139 0.25 0.26 -2.77
CA ILE A 139 0.63 -1.16 -2.76
C ILE A 139 1.86 -1.38 -3.65
N TYR A 140 1.85 -0.85 -4.88
CA TYR A 140 2.99 -0.93 -5.78
C TYR A 140 4.24 -0.27 -5.19
N LEU A 141 4.09 0.92 -4.62
CA LEU A 141 5.18 1.63 -3.93
C LEU A 141 5.73 0.84 -2.75
N THR A 142 4.85 0.25 -1.93
CA THR A 142 5.23 -0.60 -0.79
C THR A 142 6.00 -1.82 -1.25
N PHE A 143 5.59 -2.44 -2.36
CA PHE A 143 6.27 -3.63 -2.85
C PHE A 143 7.61 -3.34 -3.51
N MET A 144 7.72 -2.21 -4.20
CA MET A 144 8.97 -1.76 -4.82
C MET A 144 9.96 -1.22 -3.78
N TYR A 145 9.51 -0.44 -2.80
CA TYR A 145 10.35 0.21 -1.79
C TYR A 145 9.79 0.03 -0.36
N PRO A 146 9.85 -1.20 0.20
CA PRO A 146 9.26 -1.53 1.51
C PRO A 146 9.86 -0.78 2.71
N GLU A 147 11.05 -0.22 2.56
CA GLU A 147 11.68 0.60 3.61
C GLU A 147 11.14 2.04 3.63
N ARG A 148 10.45 2.47 2.57
CA ARG A 148 10.02 3.86 2.37
C ARG A 148 8.51 4.06 2.45
N TYR A 149 7.73 3.11 1.96
CA TYR A 149 6.27 3.23 1.87
C TYR A 149 5.56 2.10 2.62
N THR A 150 4.26 2.28 2.85
CA THR A 150 3.34 1.27 3.38
C THR A 150 1.99 1.47 2.70
N PHE A 151 0.97 0.66 3.00
CA PHE A 151 -0.34 0.87 2.41
C PHE A 151 -0.97 2.17 2.90
N PHE A 152 -1.53 2.97 2.00
CA PHE A 152 -2.16 4.25 2.28
C PHE A 152 -3.58 4.02 2.83
N ALA A 153 -3.75 4.21 4.14
CA ALA A 153 -5.01 3.99 4.86
C ALA A 153 -5.33 5.21 5.74
N PRO A 154 -5.78 6.33 5.14
CA PRO A 154 -5.90 7.61 5.83
C PRO A 154 -6.92 7.59 6.98
N GLU A 155 -8.06 6.92 6.81
CA GLU A 155 -9.12 6.84 7.83
C GLU A 155 -8.63 6.17 9.11
N MET A 156 -8.10 4.95 8.99
CA MET A 156 -7.49 4.21 10.10
C MET A 156 -6.34 4.98 10.73
N PHE A 157 -5.54 5.70 9.93
CA PHE A 157 -4.48 6.53 10.44
C PHE A 157 -5.01 7.69 11.29
N CYS A 158 -6.02 8.41 10.81
CA CYS A 158 -6.62 9.52 11.55
C CYS A 158 -7.20 9.04 12.89
N GLU A 159 -7.90 7.90 12.89
CA GLU A 159 -8.40 7.25 14.10
C GLU A 159 -7.26 6.89 15.07
N ALA A 160 -6.21 6.22 14.57
CA ALA A 160 -5.06 5.87 15.39
C ALA A 160 -4.33 7.11 15.96
N MET A 161 -4.23 8.20 15.19
CA MET A 161 -3.64 9.44 15.67
C MET A 161 -4.45 10.07 16.81
N ALA A 162 -5.79 9.99 16.76
CA ALA A 162 -6.65 10.43 17.87
C ALA A 162 -6.37 9.61 19.14
N LEU A 163 -6.25 8.28 19.00
CA LEU A 163 -5.90 7.36 20.11
C LEU A 163 -4.49 7.61 20.67
N LEU A 164 -3.58 8.15 19.87
CA LEU A 164 -2.23 8.57 20.28
C LEU A 164 -2.18 10.01 20.84
N GLY A 165 -3.33 10.65 21.03
CA GLY A 165 -3.43 11.97 21.65
C GLY A 165 -3.07 13.12 20.69
N ALA A 166 -3.37 13.00 19.40
CA ALA A 166 -3.28 14.13 18.49
C ALA A 166 -4.15 15.30 18.98
N ARG A 167 -3.55 16.49 19.12
CA ARG A 167 -4.20 17.68 19.70
C ARG A 167 -5.33 18.26 18.83
N LYS A 168 -5.32 17.97 17.54
CA LYS A 168 -6.32 18.42 16.57
C LYS A 168 -6.76 17.21 15.77
N GLU A 169 -8.06 17.16 15.50
CA GLU A 169 -8.66 16.19 14.58
C GLU A 169 -7.97 16.31 13.21
N ILE A 170 -7.54 15.17 12.68
CA ILE A 170 -6.97 15.06 11.34
C ILE A 170 -8.10 14.52 10.47
N LYS A 171 -8.58 15.35 9.54
CA LYS A 171 -9.66 14.95 8.61
C LYS A 171 -9.08 14.48 7.27
N ASP A 172 -8.11 15.22 6.76
CA ASP A 172 -7.39 14.88 5.54
C ASP A 172 -5.88 14.88 5.81
N ILE A 173 -5.24 13.74 5.62
CA ILE A 173 -3.78 13.64 5.67
C ILE A 173 -3.21 13.60 4.25
N PRO A 174 -2.31 14.55 3.89
CA PRO A 174 -1.58 14.48 2.64
C PRO A 174 -0.75 13.19 2.55
N VAL A 175 -0.70 12.59 1.36
CA VAL A 175 0.02 11.34 1.07
C VAL A 175 1.47 11.38 1.56
N GLU A 176 2.18 12.48 1.30
CA GLU A 176 3.56 12.67 1.75
C GLU A 176 3.71 12.64 3.27
N ASN A 177 2.80 13.32 3.98
CA ASN A 177 2.80 13.38 5.44
C ASN A 177 2.50 12.00 6.03
N TYR A 178 1.56 11.26 5.44
CA TYR A 178 1.23 9.89 5.82
C TYR A 178 2.48 9.01 5.76
N PHE A 179 3.14 8.92 4.59
CA PHE A 179 4.31 8.05 4.46
C PHE A 179 5.49 8.49 5.33
N THR A 180 5.67 9.79 5.54
CA THR A 180 6.71 10.31 6.42
C THR A 180 6.49 9.86 7.86
N ILE A 181 5.26 9.95 8.37
CA ILE A 181 4.91 9.54 9.73
C ILE A 181 5.00 8.01 9.85
N MET A 182 4.41 7.27 8.90
CA MET A 182 4.44 5.81 8.92
C MET A 182 5.86 5.25 8.88
N ARG A 183 6.77 5.84 8.08
CA ARG A 183 8.19 5.48 8.05
C ARG A 183 8.87 5.76 9.38
N THR A 184 8.57 6.89 10.01
CA THR A 184 9.10 7.22 11.35
C THR A 184 8.62 6.21 12.39
N MET A 185 7.33 5.85 12.35
CA MET A 185 6.75 4.84 13.24
C MET A 185 7.35 3.45 13.00
N ASN A 186 7.53 3.04 11.74
CA ASN A 186 8.19 1.78 11.40
C ASN A 186 9.57 1.69 12.04
N LYS A 187 10.37 2.76 11.92
CA LYS A 187 11.70 2.83 12.55
C LYS A 187 11.61 2.74 14.07
N LEU A 188 10.76 3.55 14.71
CA LEU A 188 10.62 3.56 16.17
C LEU A 188 10.16 2.21 16.75
N ILE A 189 9.26 1.53 16.04
CA ILE A 189 8.77 0.20 16.44
C ILE A 189 9.90 -0.81 16.24
N HIS A 190 10.58 -0.80 15.09
CA HIS A 190 11.68 -1.71 14.81
C HIS A 190 12.83 -1.59 15.83
N ASP A 191 13.20 -0.36 16.21
CA ASP A 191 14.28 -0.09 17.17
C ASP A 191 13.95 -0.59 18.59
N GLN A 192 12.66 -0.69 18.95
CA GLN A 192 12.19 -1.07 20.28
C GLN A 192 11.64 -2.50 20.37
N ALA A 193 11.25 -3.09 19.23
CA ALA A 193 10.71 -4.44 19.19
C ALA A 193 11.84 -5.47 19.42
N PRO A 194 11.56 -6.58 20.13
CA PRO A 194 12.50 -7.70 20.19
C PRO A 194 12.82 -8.19 18.78
N GLN A 195 14.08 -8.54 18.51
CA GLN A 195 14.51 -9.09 17.21
C GLN A 195 13.72 -10.34 16.79
N SER A 196 13.15 -11.07 17.76
CA SER A 196 12.31 -12.25 17.53
C SER A 196 10.91 -11.95 16.98
N SER A 197 10.46 -10.69 17.00
CA SER A 197 9.07 -10.29 16.70
C SER A 197 8.67 -10.36 15.22
N LYS A 198 9.61 -10.58 14.30
CA LYS A 198 9.41 -10.52 12.83
C LYS A 198 8.77 -9.22 12.32
N LEU A 199 8.73 -8.16 13.14
CA LEU A 199 8.24 -6.84 12.76
C LEU A 199 9.27 -6.13 11.89
N THR A 200 9.05 -6.18 10.59
CA THR A 200 9.89 -5.50 9.61
C THR A 200 9.08 -4.44 8.86
N PRO A 201 9.73 -3.35 8.41
CA PRO A 201 9.16 -2.54 7.34
C PRO A 201 8.73 -3.43 6.16
N PRO A 202 7.62 -3.12 5.48
CA PRO A 202 6.78 -1.94 5.63
C PRO A 202 5.63 -2.09 6.64
N PHE A 203 5.46 -3.27 7.23
CA PHE A 203 4.20 -3.67 7.86
C PHE A 203 4.14 -3.45 9.37
N ALA A 204 5.26 -3.18 10.06
CA ALA A 204 5.26 -3.00 11.52
C ALA A 204 4.37 -1.83 12.01
N ALA A 205 4.46 -0.66 11.37
CA ALA A 205 3.62 0.48 11.67
C ALA A 205 2.16 0.22 11.31
N LEU A 206 1.91 -0.47 10.19
CA LEU A 206 0.57 -0.84 9.76
C LEU A 206 -0.09 -1.80 10.77
N GLU A 207 0.64 -2.81 11.24
CA GLU A 207 0.22 -3.73 12.31
C GLU A 207 -0.16 -2.98 13.59
N PHE A 208 0.67 -2.01 13.97
CA PHE A 208 0.44 -1.21 15.16
C PHE A 208 -0.83 -0.36 15.03
N LEU A 209 -1.09 0.22 13.85
CA LEU A 209 -2.31 0.98 13.61
C LEU A 209 -3.55 0.08 13.66
N TYR A 210 -3.51 -1.09 13.00
CA TYR A 210 -4.60 -2.08 13.10
C TYR A 210 -4.86 -2.48 14.54
N TRP A 211 -3.81 -2.76 15.33
CA TRP A 211 -3.97 -3.07 16.75
C TRP A 211 -4.60 -1.91 17.52
N LEU A 212 -4.22 -0.65 17.25
CA LEU A 212 -4.82 0.50 17.93
C LEU A 212 -6.32 0.61 17.67
N THR A 213 -6.76 0.45 16.43
CA THR A 213 -8.15 0.68 16.01
C THR A 213 -9.05 -0.53 16.25
N GLU A 214 -8.56 -1.77 16.09
CA GLU A 214 -9.35 -2.98 16.32
C GLU A 214 -9.60 -3.26 17.81
N THR A 215 -8.65 -2.94 18.69
CA THR A 215 -8.74 -3.26 20.12
C THR A 215 -9.67 -2.32 20.91
N GLN A 216 -10.11 -1.21 20.30
CA GLN A 216 -11.04 -0.23 20.89
C GLN A 216 -12.49 -0.42 20.42
N ALA A 217 -12.74 -1.36 19.48
CA ALA A 217 -14.07 -1.67 18.95
C ALA A 217 -14.86 -2.70 19.81
N ILE A 218 -14.39 -2.98 21.03
CA ILE A 218 -14.99 -3.91 22.01
C ILE A 218 -15.35 -3.15 23.28
#